data_AF-A0AAF0B369-F1
#
_entry.id   AF-A0AAF0B369-F1
#
_cell.length_a   1.000
_cell.length_b   1.000
_cell.length_c   1.000
_cell.angle_alpha   90.00
_cell.angle_beta   90.00
_cell.angle_gamma   90.00
#
_symmetry.space_group_name_H-M   'P 1'
#
loop_
_entity.id
_entity.type
_entity.pdbx_description
1 polymer ?
#
loop_
_entity_poly.entity_id
_entity_poly.type
_entity_poly.pdbx_seq_one_letter_code
_entity_poly.pdbx_strand_id
1 'polypeptide(L)'
;MVKHKDYKKSDLIQILSSSVSKERNKAVKLLKRFEPLPRKHLDDKFDAKNVVVHKYSAIKAYMCWRCDKVKQTNVKVHWETIEGKYTITHTFNICIRMYI
;
A
#
# COMPACT_ATOMS: atom_id res chain seq x y z
N MET A 1 14.53 -26.34 -16.69
CA MET A 1 13.12 -25.86 -16.63
C MET A 1 12.98 -24.85 -15.51
N VAL A 2 12.95 -23.56 -15.81
CA VAL A 2 12.71 -22.51 -14.80
C VAL A 2 11.21 -22.51 -14.53
N LYS A 3 10.78 -23.11 -13.41
CA LYS A 3 9.38 -23.06 -12.96
C LYS A 3 9.00 -21.58 -12.82
N HIS A 4 8.21 -21.06 -13.74
CA HIS A 4 7.49 -19.81 -13.56
C HIS A 4 6.57 -20.04 -12.36
N LYS A 5 7.03 -19.68 -11.16
CA LYS A 5 6.15 -19.56 -10.00
C LYS A 5 5.18 -18.44 -10.37
N ASP A 6 3.94 -18.79 -10.64
CA ASP A 6 2.82 -17.85 -10.63
C ASP A 6 2.69 -17.34 -9.21
N TYR A 7 3.47 -16.31 -8.89
CA TYR A 7 3.45 -15.70 -7.57
C TYR A 7 2.06 -15.11 -7.35
N LYS A 8 1.35 -15.59 -6.33
CA LYS A 8 0.09 -14.97 -5.94
C LYS A 8 0.36 -13.57 -5.40
N LYS A 9 -0.58 -12.65 -5.63
CA LYS A 9 -0.47 -11.27 -5.14
C LYS A 9 -0.25 -11.21 -3.62
N SER A 10 -0.90 -12.10 -2.86
CA SER A 10 -0.73 -12.27 -1.41
C SER A 10 0.71 -12.55 -1.00
N ASP A 11 1.39 -13.47 -1.70
CA ASP A 11 2.75 -13.90 -1.35
C ASP A 11 3.73 -12.75 -1.58
N LEU A 12 3.55 -12.00 -2.66
CA LEU A 12 4.35 -10.82 -2.96
C LEU A 12 4.15 -9.70 -1.94
N ILE A 13 2.94 -9.56 -1.38
CA ILE A 13 2.64 -8.59 -0.33
C ILE A 13 3.41 -8.95 0.95
N GLN A 14 3.45 -10.22 1.32
CA GLN A 14 4.22 -10.68 2.49
C GLN A 14 5.72 -10.44 2.32
N ILE A 15 6.24 -10.56 1.09
CA ILE A 15 7.64 -10.25 0.77
C ILE A 15 7.95 -8.74 0.90
N LEU A 16 6.96 -7.84 0.82
CA LEU A 16 7.21 -6.39 1.00
C LEU A 16 7.72 -6.05 2.40
N SER A 17 7.36 -6.84 3.42
CA SER A 17 7.89 -6.72 4.78
C SER A 17 9.25 -7.39 4.99
N SER A 18 9.80 -8.09 3.98
CA SER A 18 11.14 -8.69 4.06
C SER A 18 12.22 -7.63 4.30
N SER A 19 13.15 -7.95 5.20
CA SER A 19 14.36 -7.16 5.43
C SER A 19 15.32 -7.21 4.24
N VAL A 20 15.22 -8.25 3.41
CA VAL A 20 16.07 -8.46 2.23
C VAL A 20 15.64 -7.54 1.09
N SER A 21 16.47 -6.52 0.81
CA SER A 21 16.20 -5.50 -0.21
C SER A 21 16.01 -6.08 -1.61
N LYS A 22 16.78 -7.12 -1.98
CA LYS A 22 16.72 -7.79 -3.28
C LYS A 22 15.34 -8.44 -3.52
N GLU A 23 14.81 -9.13 -2.51
CA GLU A 23 13.51 -9.79 -2.59
C GLU A 23 12.37 -8.76 -2.66
N ARG A 24 12.43 -7.75 -1.79
CA ARG A 24 11.45 -6.65 -1.77
C ARG A 24 11.37 -5.94 -3.13
N ASN A 25 12.50 -5.63 -3.74
CA ASN A 25 12.54 -4.96 -5.05
C ASN A 25 11.98 -5.85 -6.17
N LYS A 26 12.23 -7.17 -6.11
CA LYS A 26 11.61 -8.13 -7.03
C LYS A 26 10.09 -8.17 -6.85
N ALA A 27 9.61 -8.24 -5.61
CA ALA A 27 8.20 -8.24 -5.30
C ALA A 27 7.50 -6.96 -5.77
N VAL A 28 8.11 -5.79 -5.59
CA VAL A 28 7.61 -4.51 -6.13
C VAL A 28 7.45 -4.57 -7.65
N LYS A 29 8.47 -5.07 -8.38
CA LYS A 29 8.40 -5.18 -9.84
C LYS A 29 7.28 -6.12 -10.30
N LEU A 30 7.10 -7.24 -9.61
CA LEU A 30 6.03 -8.20 -9.92
C LEU A 30 4.65 -7.62 -9.59
N LEU A 31 4.49 -6.99 -8.43
CA LEU A 31 3.23 -6.35 -8.00
C LEU A 31 2.78 -5.24 -8.95
N LYS A 32 3.71 -4.53 -9.60
CA LYS A 32 3.39 -3.52 -10.63
C LYS A 32 2.76 -4.11 -11.90
N ARG A 33 2.94 -5.41 -12.16
CA ARG A 33 2.35 -6.09 -13.33
C ARG A 33 0.91 -6.53 -13.10
N PHE A 34 0.46 -6.59 -11.85
CA PHE A 34 -0.93 -6.94 -11.55
C PHE A 34 -1.83 -5.77 -11.90
N GLU A 35 -2.98 -6.08 -12.49
CA GLU A 35 -4.01 -5.07 -12.70
C GLU A 35 -4.48 -4.53 -11.34
N PRO A 36 -4.51 -3.20 -11.16
CA PRO A 36 -4.99 -2.59 -9.94
C PRO A 36 -6.52 -2.66 -9.87
N LEU A 37 -7.05 -3.10 -8.74
CA LEU A 37 -8.48 -3.07 -8.44
C LEU A 37 -8.78 -1.95 -7.43
N PRO A 38 -8.99 -0.70 -7.89
CA PRO A 38 -9.22 0.41 -6.98
C PRO A 38 -10.53 0.25 -6.21
N ARG A 39 -10.47 0.46 -4.89
CA ARG A 39 -11.59 0.38 -3.95
C ARG A 39 -12.02 1.79 -3.59
N LYS A 40 -13.19 2.21 -4.08
CA LYS A 40 -13.78 3.54 -3.83
C LYS A 40 -15.06 3.52 -2.98
N HIS A 41 -15.58 2.33 -2.68
CA HIS A 41 -16.85 2.15 -1.96
C HIS A 41 -16.88 2.76 -0.55
N LEU A 42 -15.72 3.07 0.04
CA LEU A 42 -15.62 3.74 1.34
C LEU A 42 -15.21 5.20 1.23
N ASP A 43 -15.03 5.76 0.03
CA ASP A 43 -14.55 7.15 -0.15
C ASP A 43 -15.48 8.15 0.56
N ASP A 44 -16.80 7.91 0.59
CA ASP A 44 -17.79 8.76 1.29
C ASP A 44 -17.69 8.67 2.83
N LYS A 45 -17.13 7.58 3.35
CA LYS A 45 -16.90 7.36 4.79
C LYS A 45 -15.55 7.90 5.25
N PHE A 46 -14.77 8.52 4.35
CA PHE A 46 -13.48 9.04 4.71
C PHE A 46 -13.63 10.26 5.62
N ASP A 47 -13.05 10.15 6.82
CA ASP A 47 -12.88 11.26 7.74
C ASP A 47 -11.39 11.36 8.10
N ALA A 48 -10.84 12.56 7.94
CA ALA A 48 -9.47 12.91 8.32
C ALA A 48 -9.18 12.59 9.80
N LYS A 49 -10.18 12.70 10.70
CA LYS A 49 -10.02 12.36 12.12
C LYS A 49 -9.67 10.90 12.36
N ASN A 50 -10.05 10.01 11.45
CA ASN A 50 -9.80 8.57 11.55
C ASN A 50 -8.52 8.15 10.82
N VAL A 51 -7.65 9.11 10.50
CA VAL A 51 -6.43 8.89 9.74
C VAL A 51 -5.19 9.19 10.58
N VAL A 52 -4.27 8.24 10.60
CA VAL A 52 -2.98 8.35 11.26
C VAL A 52 -1.87 8.29 10.22
N VAL A 53 -1.04 9.34 10.17
CA VAL A 53 0.11 9.41 9.26
C VAL A 53 1.37 8.97 9.97
N HIS A 54 2.00 7.90 9.49
CA HIS A 54 3.27 7.41 9.98
C HIS A 54 4.41 7.80 9.03
N LYS A 55 5.35 8.59 9.56
CA LYS A 55 6.60 8.93 8.86
C LYS A 55 7.71 8.03 9.38
N TYR A 56 8.49 7.46 8.46
CA TYR A 56 9.60 6.56 8.74
C TYR A 56 10.92 7.21 8.30
N SER A 57 12.02 6.86 8.96
CA SER A 57 13.37 7.30 8.57
C SER A 57 13.85 6.68 7.26
N ALA A 58 13.27 5.53 6.85
CA ALA A 58 13.64 4.81 5.65
C ALA A 58 12.41 4.51 4.76
N ILE A 59 12.65 4.36 3.45
CA ILE A 59 11.61 3.98 2.48
C ILE A 59 11.05 2.61 2.83
N LYS A 60 9.73 2.54 3.00
CA LYS A 60 8.99 1.30 3.19
C LYS A 60 8.18 0.99 1.94
N ALA A 61 8.11 -0.30 1.60
CA ALA A 61 7.18 -0.79 0.59
C ALA A 61 5.88 -1.24 1.26
N TYR A 62 4.75 -0.99 0.63
CA TYR A 62 3.44 -1.49 1.04
C TYR A 62 2.48 -1.52 -0.15
N MET A 63 1.42 -2.31 -0.04
CA MET A 63 0.28 -2.19 -0.94
C MET A 63 -0.68 -1.15 -0.39
N CYS A 64 -1.04 -0.20 -1.25
CA CYS A 64 -2.13 0.71 -0.93
C CYS A 64 -3.46 0.00 -1.15
N TRP A 65 -4.29 -0.08 -0.11
CA TRP A 65 -5.61 -0.71 -0.19
C TRP A 65 -6.54 -0.01 -1.19
N ARG A 66 -6.54 1.34 -1.22
CA ARG A 66 -7.44 2.13 -2.07
C ARG A 66 -7.17 1.99 -3.57
N CYS A 67 -5.92 2.16 -4.02
CA CYS A 67 -5.60 2.00 -5.45
C CYS A 67 -5.11 0.61 -5.83
N ASP A 68 -4.90 -0.28 -4.85
CA ASP A 68 -4.42 -1.64 -5.03
C ASP A 68 -3.09 -1.71 -5.80
N LYS A 69 -2.26 -0.67 -5.62
CA LYS A 69 -0.91 -0.54 -6.18
C LYS A 69 0.14 -0.57 -5.09
N VAL A 70 1.30 -1.14 -5.42
CA VAL A 70 2.48 -1.08 -4.58
C VAL A 70 3.04 0.34 -4.53
N LYS A 71 3.39 0.80 -3.32
CA LYS A 71 3.97 2.11 -3.04
C LYS A 71 5.29 1.93 -2.29
N GLN A 72 6.25 2.79 -2.62
CA GLN A 72 7.53 2.89 -1.94
C GLN A 72 7.72 4.33 -1.50
N THR A 73 7.55 4.58 -0.21
CA THR A 73 7.67 5.92 0.37
C THR A 73 8.04 5.80 1.85
N ASN A 74 8.58 6.86 2.42
CA ASN A 74 8.80 7.01 3.85
C ASN A 74 7.52 7.37 4.62
N VAL A 75 6.38 7.56 3.94
CA VAL A 75 5.09 7.90 4.58
C VAL A 75 4.05 6.81 4.33
N LYS A 76 3.52 6.22 5.40
CA LYS A 76 2.33 5.37 5.36
C LYS A 76 1.17 6.07 6.04
N VAL A 77 -0.02 5.93 5.47
CA VAL A 77 -1.23 6.46 6.06
C VAL A 77 -2.09 5.27 6.48
N HIS A 78 -2.47 5.22 7.74
CA HIS A 78 -3.44 4.26 8.26
C HIS A 78 -4.79 4.97 8.38
N TRP A 79 -5.81 4.36 7.82
CA TRP A 79 -7.18 4.84 7.90
C TRP A 79 -8.02 3.79 8.62
N GLU A 80 -8.56 4.16 9.77
CA GLU A 80 -9.49 3.33 10.52
C GLU A 80 -10.94 3.64 10.12
N THR A 81 -11.70 2.57 9.95
CA THR A 81 -13.12 2.61 9.63
C THR A 81 -13.83 1.60 10.52
N ILE A 82 -15.16 1.65 10.55
CA ILE A 82 -16.00 0.65 11.23
C ILE A 82 -15.74 -0.77 10.66
N GLU A 83 -15.34 -0.87 9.39
CA GLU A 83 -15.05 -2.12 8.69
C GLU A 83 -13.61 -2.61 8.91
N GLY A 84 -12.75 -1.78 9.51
CA GLY A 84 -11.38 -2.14 9.86
C GLY A 84 -10.34 -1.08 9.49
N LYS A 85 -9.07 -1.49 9.57
CA LYS A 85 -7.89 -0.64 9.36
C LYS A 85 -7.27 -0.87 7.99
N TYR A 86 -7.12 0.19 7.21
CA TYR A 86 -6.58 0.16 5.85
C TYR A 86 -5.32 0.99 5.72
N THR A 87 -4.32 0.47 5.00
CA THR A 87 -3.14 1.26 4.63
C THR A 87 -3.37 1.94 3.28
N ILE A 88 -3.36 3.27 3.28
CA ILE A 88 -3.50 4.10 2.08
C ILE A 88 -2.24 4.93 1.84
N THR A 89 -2.16 5.54 0.66
CA THR A 89 -1.02 6.42 0.32
C THR A 89 -1.36 7.89 0.56
N HIS A 90 -0.36 8.69 0.93
CA HIS A 90 -0.53 10.11 1.21
C HIS A 90 -0.87 10.93 -0.05
N THR A 91 -0.62 10.38 -1.25
CA THR A 91 -0.76 11.08 -2.53
C THR A 91 -2.20 11.24 -3.01
N PHE A 92 -3.18 10.70 -2.29
CA PHE A 92 -4.58 10.94 -2.64
C PHE A 92 -5.02 12.32 -2.18
N ASN A 93 -5.76 13.04 -3.03
CA ASN A 93 -6.42 14.30 -2.70
C ASN A 93 -7.16 14.28 -1.35
N ILE A 94 -7.66 13.10 -0.99
CA ILE A 94 -8.30 12.81 0.29
C ILE A 94 -7.37 13.04 1.50
N CYS A 95 -6.07 12.72 1.40
CA CYS A 95 -5.08 12.96 2.45
C CYS A 95 -4.38 14.34 2.36
N ILE A 96 -4.38 14.98 1.18
CA ILE A 96 -3.70 16.27 0.95
C ILE A 96 -4.33 17.39 1.80
N ARG A 97 -5.64 17.32 2.05
CA ARG A 97 -6.36 18.28 2.93
C ARG A 97 -5.97 18.24 4.41
N MET A 98 -5.13 17.30 4.86
CA MET A 98 -4.59 17.29 6.24
C MET A 98 -3.25 18.02 6.37
N TYR A 99 -2.65 18.46 5.25
CA TYR A 99 -1.35 19.13 5.21
C TYR A 99 -1.41 20.60 4.77
N ILE A 100 -2.61 21.13 4.51
CA ILE A 100 -2.90 22.56 4.28
C ILE A 100 -3.90 22.97 5.36
#